data_AF-A0A1V6U8L3-F1
#
_entry.id   AF-A0A1V6U8L3-F1
#
_cell.length_a   1.000
_cell.length_b   1.000
_cell.length_c   1.000
_cell.angle_alpha   90.00
_cell.angle_beta   90.00
_cell.angle_gamma   90.00
#
_symmetry.space_group_name_H-M   'P 1'
#
loop_
_entity.id
_entity.type
_entity.pdbx_description
1 polymer ?
#
loop_
_entity_poly.entity_id
_entity_poly.type
_entity_poly.pdbx_seq_one_letter_code
_entity_poly.pdbx_strand_id
1 'polypeptide(L)' 'MKTFYTALTFFFIFGAIVASPLELAADSPERTLACCPTTKSKNRCNDGTKGTPYCGKGPCNIAGCACKGGCR' A
#
# COMPACT_ATOMS: atom_id res chain seq x y z
N MET A 1 -9.96 27.42 39.82
CA MET A 1 -8.58 27.25 39.29
C MET A 1 -8.30 25.81 38.85
N LYS A 2 -8.56 24.79 39.68
CA LYS A 2 -8.31 23.38 39.37
C LYS A 2 -9.10 22.84 38.15
N THR A 3 -10.37 23.23 38.03
CA THR A 3 -11.27 22.85 36.92
C THR A 3 -10.88 23.45 35.57
N PHE A 4 -10.32 24.66 35.56
CA PHE A 4 -9.83 25.31 34.35
C PHE A 4 -8.58 24.61 33.80
N TYR A 5 -7.68 24.17 34.68
CA TYR A 5 -6.49 23.42 34.28
C TYR A 5 -6.87 22.07 33.67
N THR A 6 -7.85 21.38 34.26
CA THR A 6 -8.36 20.10 33.73
C THR A 6 -8.97 20.26 32.33
N ALA A 7 -9.79 21.31 32.11
CA ALA A 7 -10.39 21.57 30.80
C ALA A 7 -9.34 21.89 29.72
N LEU A 8 -8.32 22.70 30.06
CA LEU A 8 -7.19 22.99 29.17
C LEU A 8 -6.41 21.73 28.80
N THR A 9 -6.10 20.86 29.78
CA THR A 9 -5.39 19.60 29.50
C THR A 9 -6.18 18.68 28.57
N PHE A 10 -7.51 18.59 28.72
CA PHE A 10 -8.34 17.80 27.81
C PHE A 10 -8.35 18.38 26.39
N PHE A 11 -8.42 19.70 26.24
CA PHE A 11 -8.40 20.35 24.93
C PHE A 11 -7.06 20.14 24.20
N PHE A 12 -5.94 20.21 24.90
CA PHE A 12 -4.62 19.92 24.34
C PHE A 12 -4.46 18.46 23.91
N ILE A 13 -4.92 17.51 24.73
CA ILE A 13 -4.86 16.09 24.40
C ILE A 13 -5.75 15.78 23.19
N PHE A 14 -6.97 16.34 23.14
CA PHE A 14 -7.86 16.13 22.00
C PHE A 14 -7.29 16.75 20.72
N GLY A 15 -6.73 17.97 20.81
CA GLY A 15 -6.05 18.64 19.71
C GLY A 15 -4.85 17.86 19.16
N ALA A 16 -4.08 17.19 20.02
CA ALA A 16 -2.99 16.33 19.59
C ALA A 16 -3.47 15.09 18.81
N ILE A 17 -4.64 14.53 19.16
CA ILE A 17 -5.21 13.36 18.46
C ILE A 17 -5.68 13.71 17.05
N VAL A 18 -6.38 14.85 16.87
CA VAL A 18 -6.84 15.29 15.54
C VAL A 18 -5.74 15.88 14.65
N ALA A 19 -4.62 16.35 15.23
CA ALA A 19 -3.51 16.92 14.46
C ALA A 19 -2.51 15.88 13.97
N SER A 20 -2.56 14.64 14.45
CA SER A 20 -1.78 13.55 13.86
C SER A 20 -2.27 13.33 12.44
N PRO A 21 -1.47 13.57 11.38
CA PRO A 21 -1.75 12.92 10.13
C PRO A 21 -1.72 11.43 10.47
N LEU A 22 -2.84 10.74 10.25
CA LEU A 22 -2.80 9.31 10.09
C LEU A 22 -1.91 9.11 8.87
N GLU A 23 -0.60 8.97 9.09
CA GLU A 23 0.33 8.49 8.09
C GLU A 23 -0.15 7.08 7.79
N LEU A 24 -1.13 7.00 6.88
CA LEU A 24 -1.37 5.84 6.07
C LEU A 24 0.00 5.56 5.50
N ALA A 25 0.70 4.59 6.10
CA ALA A 25 1.93 4.07 5.60
C ALA A 25 1.75 3.91 4.09
N ALA A 26 2.42 4.75 3.32
CA ALA A 26 2.49 4.61 1.87
C ALA A 26 3.17 3.29 1.46
N ASP A 27 3.58 2.50 2.45
CA ASP A 27 4.07 1.13 2.39
C ASP A 27 3.11 0.13 3.08
N SER A 28 1.80 0.39 3.09
CA SER A 28 0.84 -0.68 3.39
C SER A 28 0.75 -1.60 2.16
N PRO A 29 1.11 -2.89 2.25
CA PRO A 29 0.98 -3.86 1.16
C PRO A 29 -0.49 -4.15 0.79
N GLU A 30 -1.44 -3.54 1.51
CA GLU A 30 -2.84 -3.62 1.17
C GLU A 30 -3.17 -2.75 -0.06
N ARG A 31 -3.33 -3.43 -1.20
CA ARG A 31 -4.17 -3.00 -2.35
C ARG A 31 -3.54 -2.08 -3.40
N THR A 32 -2.30 -2.32 -3.83
CA THR A 32 -2.10 -2.20 -5.28
C THR A 32 -2.83 -3.37 -5.93
N LEU A 33 -4.05 -3.12 -6.41
CA LEU A 33 -4.79 -3.97 -7.35
C LEU A 33 -4.06 -4.09 -8.71
N ALA A 34 -2.75 -3.84 -8.73
CA ALA A 34 -1.91 -3.88 -9.91
C ALA A 34 -1.71 -5.35 -10.28
N CYS A 35 -2.32 -5.73 -11.39
CA CYS A 35 -2.08 -7.00 -12.04
C CYS A 35 -0.88 -6.89 -12.96
N CYS A 36 -0.10 -7.95 -13.06
CA CYS A 36 1.09 -8.00 -13.92
C CYS A 36 0.81 -8.90 -15.13
N PRO A 37 0.03 -8.42 -16.14
CA PRO A 37 -0.28 -9.22 -17.31
C PRO A 37 0.97 -9.49 -18.14
N THR A 38 1.00 -10.62 -18.82
CA THR A 38 1.97 -10.86 -19.91
C THR A 38 1.50 -10.16 -21.18
N THR A 39 2.42 -9.84 -22.09
CA THR A 39 2.05 -9.42 -23.44
C THR A 39 1.39 -10.58 -24.18
N LYS A 40 0.16 -10.36 -24.69
CA LYS A 40 -0.69 -11.38 -25.34
C LYS A 40 0.02 -12.15 -26.46
N SER A 41 1.00 -11.53 -27.11
CA SER A 41 1.61 -12.06 -28.33
C SER A 41 2.78 -13.01 -28.07
N LYS A 42 3.44 -12.95 -26.90
CA LYS A 42 4.70 -13.70 -26.69
C LYS A 42 4.91 -14.26 -25.28
N ASN A 43 3.94 -14.14 -24.36
CA ASN A 43 4.15 -14.46 -22.94
C ASN A 43 5.43 -13.80 -22.41
N ARG A 44 5.68 -12.55 -22.80
CA ARG A 44 6.85 -11.78 -22.35
C ARG A 44 6.43 -10.64 -21.45
N CYS A 45 7.31 -10.35 -20.50
CA CYS A 45 7.23 -9.20 -19.61
C CYS A 45 7.82 -7.96 -20.27
N ASN A 46 7.61 -6.79 -19.65
CA ASN A 46 8.03 -5.52 -20.25
C ASN A 46 9.57 -5.41 -20.30
N ASP A 47 10.24 -6.05 -19.35
CA ASP A 47 11.69 -6.25 -19.32
C ASP A 47 12.22 -7.24 -20.38
N GLY A 48 11.36 -7.83 -21.22
CA GLY A 48 11.73 -8.77 -22.27
C GLY A 48 11.94 -10.21 -21.80
N THR A 49 11.81 -10.49 -20.50
CA THR A 49 11.91 -11.85 -19.96
C THR A 49 10.69 -12.70 -20.29
N LYS A 50 10.83 -14.03 -20.19
CA LYS A 50 9.71 -14.95 -20.37
C LYS A 50 8.81 -14.91 -19.13
N GLY A 51 7.55 -14.56 -19.32
CA GLY A 51 6.53 -14.56 -18.28
C GLY A 51 6.12 -15.98 -17.89
N THR A 52 5.80 -16.15 -16.61
CA THR A 52 5.24 -17.38 -16.05
C THR A 52 3.80 -17.09 -15.64
N PRO A 53 2.85 -17.35 -16.56
CA PRO A 53 1.53 -16.71 -16.75
C PRO A 53 1.34 -15.21 -16.47
N TYR A 54 2.16 -14.63 -15.61
CA TYR A 54 2.16 -13.23 -15.17
C TYR A 54 3.61 -12.73 -15.07
N CYS A 55 3.75 -11.42 -14.94
CA CYS A 55 5.00 -10.70 -14.87
C CYS A 55 5.24 -10.10 -13.49
N GLY A 56 4.97 -10.84 -12.41
CA GLY A 56 5.30 -10.42 -11.05
C GLY A 56 6.76 -10.69 -10.73
N LYS A 57 7.49 -9.75 -10.11
CA LYS A 57 8.87 -9.97 -9.64
C LYS A 57 8.95 -11.14 -8.66
N GLY A 58 7.96 -11.25 -7.78
CA GLY A 58 7.78 -12.35 -6.84
C GLY A 58 6.40 -13.02 -6.97
N PRO A 59 6.03 -13.89 -6.00
CA PRO A 59 4.74 -14.57 -6.00
C PRO A 59 3.57 -13.59 -6.00
N CYS A 60 2.53 -13.94 -6.77
CA CYS A 60 1.28 -13.19 -6.91
C CYS A 60 0.11 -14.02 -6.37
N ASN A 61 -1.07 -13.40 -6.28
CA ASN A 61 -2.31 -14.16 -6.12
C ASN A 61 -2.68 -14.93 -7.41
N ILE A 62 -3.75 -15.74 -7.35
CA ILE A 62 -4.20 -16.60 -8.45
C ILE A 62 -4.56 -15.84 -9.73
N ALA A 63 -4.97 -14.58 -9.61
CA ALA A 63 -5.30 -13.72 -10.75
C ALA A 63 -4.08 -13.01 -11.34
N GLY A 64 -2.89 -13.19 -10.76
CA GLY A 64 -1.67 -12.52 -11.19
C GLY A 64 -1.56 -11.07 -10.75
N CYS A 65 -2.21 -10.73 -9.64
CA CYS A 65 -2.19 -9.40 -9.05
C CYS A 65 -1.57 -9.45 -7.64
N ALA A 66 -1.33 -8.26 -7.07
CA ALA A 66 -0.71 -8.12 -5.75
C ALA A 66 0.60 -8.93 -5.65
N CYS A 67 1.41 -8.88 -6.70
CA CYS A 67 2.68 -9.58 -6.76
C CYS A 67 3.68 -8.98 -5.79
N LYS A 68 4.36 -9.82 -5.00
CA LYS A 68 5.44 -9.37 -4.11
C LYS A 68 6.53 -8.68 -4.94
N GLY A 69 6.84 -7.43 -4.61
CA GLY A 69 7.81 -6.61 -5.34
C GLY A 69 7.29 -5.99 -6.65
N GLY A 70 6.01 -6.13 -6.97
CA GLY A 70 5.39 -5.53 -8.16
C GLY A 70 5.66 -6.28 -9.47
N CYS A 71 5.56 -5.56 -10.60
CA CYS A 71 5.68 -6.13 -11.94
C CYS A 71 7.09 -5.96 -12.56
N ARG A 72 7.43 -6.80 -13.53
CA ARG A 72 8.65 -6.75 -14.37
C ARG A 72 8.37 -6.15 -15.75
#